data_AF-A0A7K6DPA1-F1
#
_entry.id   AF-A0A7K6DPA1-F1
#
_cell.length_a   1.000
_cell.length_b   1.000
_cell.length_c   1.000
_cell.angle_alpha   90.00
_cell.angle_beta   90.00
_cell.angle_gamma   90.00
#
_symmetry.space_group_name_H-M   'P 1'
#
loop_
_entity.id
_entity.type
_entity.pdbx_description
1 polymer ?
#
loop_
_entity_poly.entity_id
_entity_poly.type
_entity_poly.pdbx_seq_one_letter_code
_entity_poly.pdbx_strand_id
1 'polypeptide(L)' 'QVIYTVRDPKDVLVSLFHFARIFRPYKDPGTLEEFLEKFLEGDGEEFGEFGEIWEIWGIL' A
#
# COMPACT_ATOMS: atom_id res chain seq x y z
N GLN A 1 -22.83 -9.06 8.26
CA GLN A 1 -21.73 -8.96 9.25
C GLN A 1 -20.46 -8.69 8.46
N VAL A 2 -19.71 -7.65 8.80
CA VAL A 2 -18.42 -7.30 8.15
C VAL A 2 -17.31 -7.55 9.16
N ILE A 3 -16.24 -8.22 8.75
CA ILE A 3 -15.07 -8.50 9.57
C ILE A 3 -13.92 -7.66 9.00
N TYR A 4 -13.45 -6.69 9.79
CA TYR A 4 -12.31 -5.86 9.43
C TYR A 4 -11.03 -6.46 10.03
N THR A 5 -9.98 -6.60 9.21
CA THR A 5 -8.68 -7.11 9.64
C THR A 5 -7.61 -6.07 9.38
N VAL A 6 -6.83 -5.74 10.40
CA VAL A 6 -5.74 -4.77 10.34
C VAL A 6 -4.40 -5.46 10.57
N ARG A 7 -3.37 -4.98 9.89
CA ARG A 7 -1.98 -5.45 9.98
C ARG A 7 -1.04 -4.25 10.10
N ASP A 8 0.19 -4.46 10.56
CA ASP A 8 1.20 -3.39 10.58
C ASP A 8 1.38 -2.86 9.13
N PRO A 9 1.27 -1.54 8.92
CA PRO A 9 1.35 -0.96 7.58
C PRO A 9 2.71 -1.20 6.89
N LYS A 10 3.79 -1.41 7.65
CA LYS A 10 5.11 -1.76 7.09
C LYS A 10 5.10 -3.17 6.50
N ASP A 11 4.43 -4.11 7.16
CA ASP A 11 4.30 -5.48 6.64
C ASP A 11 3.37 -5.53 5.42
N VAL A 12 2.33 -4.69 5.41
CA VAL A 12 1.44 -4.54 4.23
C VAL A 12 2.22 -4.00 3.03
N LEU A 13 3.03 -2.95 3.23
CA LEU A 13 3.88 -2.36 2.19
C LEU A 13 4.82 -3.41 1.57
N VAL A 14 5.57 -4.15 2.40
CA VAL A 14 6.52 -5.15 1.92
C VAL A 14 5.81 -6.28 1.18
N SER A 15 4.66 -6.73 1.68
CA SER A 15 3.85 -7.75 1.01
C SER A 15 3.32 -7.27 -0.35
N LEU A 16 2.86 -6.02 -0.42
CA LEU A 16 2.30 -5.44 -1.64
C LEU A 16 3.39 -5.17 -2.68
N PHE A 17 4.58 -4.75 -2.25
CA PHE A 17 5.75 -4.58 -3.11
C PHE A 17 6.14 -5.90 -3.81
N HIS A 18 6.22 -7.00 -3.06
CA HIS A 18 6.51 -8.31 -3.65
C HIS A 18 5.37 -8.80 -4.55
N PHE A 19 4.12 -8.53 -4.17
CA PHE A 19 2.96 -8.88 -4.99
C PHE A 19 2.99 -8.14 -6.34
N ALA A 20 3.23 -6.83 -6.34
CA ALA A 20 3.35 -6.01 -7.55
C ALA A 20 4.49 -6.49 -8.47
N ARG A 21 5.60 -6.99 -7.92
CA ARG A 21 6.70 -7.59 -8.70
C ARG A 21 6.35 -8.92 -9.36
N ILE A 22 5.47 -9.70 -8.75
CA ILE A 22 5.09 -11.04 -9.24
C ILE A 22 3.89 -10.96 -10.19
N PHE A 23 3.00 -9.99 -9.99
CA PHE A 23 1.79 -9.85 -10.78
C PHE A 23 2.05 -9.03 -12.06
N ARG A 24 2.25 -9.75 -13.17
CA ARG A 24 2.58 -9.20 -14.50
C ARG A 24 1.73 -8.02 -15.01
N PRO A 25 0.44 -7.88 -14.66
CA PRO A 25 -0.35 -6.69 -14.98
C PRO A 25 0.07 -5.39 -14.28
N TYR A 26 0.74 -5.46 -13.13
CA TYR A 26 1.25 -4.27 -12.44
C TYR A 26 2.44 -3.70 -13.22
N LYS A 27 2.53 -2.37 -13.27
CA LYS A 27 3.77 -1.71 -13.71
C LYS A 27 4.88 -2.08 -12.73
N ASP A 28 6.11 -2.12 -13.23
CA ASP A 28 7.28 -2.37 -12.39
C ASP A 28 7.26 -1.39 -11.20
N PRO A 29 7.18 -1.88 -9.95
CA PRO A 29 7.05 -1.02 -8.78
C PRO A 29 8.32 -0.18 -8.53
N GLY A 30 9.43 -0.47 -9.20
CA GLY A 30 10.69 0.27 -9.06
C GLY A 30 11.41 -0.09 -7.75
N THR A 31 12.03 0.89 -7.12
CA THR A 31 12.69 0.72 -5.82
C THR A 31 11.67 0.67 -4.67
N LEU A 32 12.07 0.12 -3.52
CA LEU A 32 11.18 0.07 -2.35
C LEU A 32 10.89 1.48 -1.84
N GLU A 33 11.86 2.40 -1.94
CA GLU A 33 11.68 3.80 -1.56
C GLU A 33 10.64 4.52 -2.42
N GLU A 34 10.72 4.37 -3.75
CA GLU A 34 9.71 4.95 -4.68
C GLU A 34 8.32 4.35 -4.45
N PHE A 35 8.25 3.07 -4.11
CA PHE A 35 7.00 2.39 -3.78
C PHE A 35 6.42 2.88 -2.44
N LEU A 36 7.28 3.14 -1.45
CA LEU A 36 6.90 3.72 -0.16
C LEU A 36 6.36 5.14 -0.33
N GLU A 37 7.03 6.00 -1.11
CA GLU A 37 6.56 7.37 -1.37
C GLU A 37 5.16 7.36 -2.00
N LYS A 38 4.92 6.52 -3.01
CA LYS A 38 3.60 6.35 -3.63
C LYS A 38 2.55 5.79 -2.65
N PHE A 39 2.95 4.84 -1.80
CA PHE A 39 2.06 4.27 -0.78
C PHE A 39 1.65 5.30 0.28
N LEU A 40 2.55 6.23 0.63
CA LEU A 40 2.31 7.32 1.58
C LEU A 40 1.52 8.48 0.96
N GLU A 41 1.75 8.80 -0.32
CA GLU A 41 0.94 9.78 -1.05
C GLU A 41 -0.51 9.30 -1.24
N GLY A 42 -0.75 7.98 -1.16
CA GLY A 42 -2.07 7.38 -1.36
C GLY A 42 -2.58 7.52 -2.79
N ASP A 43 -1.73 7.97 -3.72
CA ASP A 43 -2.12 8.34 -5.07
C ASP A 43 -1.75 7.22 -6.07
N GLY A 44 -2.77 6.47 -6.47
CA GLY A 44 -2.67 5.41 -7.47
C GLY A 44 -3.90 4.51 -7.48
N GLU A 45 -4.39 4.14 -8.68
CA GLU A 45 -5.48 3.15 -8.87
C GLU A 45 -5.25 1.81 -8.13
N GLU A 46 -3.99 1.53 -7.77
CA GLU A 46 -3.52 0.35 -7.07
C GLU A 46 -3.57 0.45 -5.54
N PHE A 47 -3.60 1.67 -5.00
CA PHE A 47 -3.49 1.95 -3.56
C PHE A 47 -4.76 2.56 -2.94
N GLY A 48 -5.76 2.98 -3.72
CA GLY A 48 -7.14 3.26 -3.25
C GLY A 48 -7.30 3.88 -1.85
N GLU A 49 -8.35 3.47 -1.13
CA GLU A 49 -8.79 3.98 0.20
C GLU A 49 -7.77 3.82 1.36
N PHE A 50 -6.51 3.46 1.10
CA PHE A 50 -5.47 3.51 2.14
C PHE A 50 -5.32 4.92 2.72
N GLY A 51 -5.56 5.98 1.92
CA GLY A 51 -5.65 7.38 2.38
C GLY A 51 -6.45 7.57 3.67
N GLU A 52 -7.66 7.00 3.73
CA GLU A 52 -8.54 7.10 4.91
C GLU A 52 -8.00 6.30 6.11
N ILE A 53 -7.28 5.21 5.84
CA ILE A 53 -6.63 4.40 6.87
C ILE A 53 -5.49 5.20 7.51
N TRP A 54 -4.69 5.96 6.75
CA TRP A 54 -3.60 6.75 7.32
C TRP A 54 -4.08 7.83 8.30
N GLU A 55 -5.22 8.47 8.04
CA GLU A 55 -5.87 9.40 8.98
C GLU A 55 -6.32 8.69 10.26
N ILE A 56 -6.91 7.49 10.14
CA ILE A 56 -7.33 6.67 11.28
C ILE A 56 -6.13 6.27 12.16
N TRP A 57 -4.97 6.06 11.55
CA TRP A 57 -3.74 5.66 12.24
C TRP A 57 -2.86 6.84 12.70
N GLY A 58 -3.24 8.10 12.40
CA GLY A 58 -2.55 9.31 12.85
C GLY A 58 -1.14 9.48 12.30
N ILE A 59 -0.90 8.96 11.09
CA ILE A 59 0.40 9.03 10.40
C ILE A 59 0.51 10.31 9.55
N LEU A 60 -0.64 10.89 9.16
CA LEU A 60 -0.82 12.23 8.59
C LEU A 60 -1.61 13.10 9.58
#